data_AF-A0A970CGH0-F1
#
_entry.id   AF-A0A970CGH0-F1
#
_cell.length_a   1.000
_cell.length_b   1.000
_cell.length_c   1.000
_cell.angle_alpha   90.00
_cell.angle_beta   90.00
_cell.angle_gamma   90.00
#
_symmetry.space_group_name_H-M   'P 1'
#
loop_
_entity.id
_entity.type
_entity.pdbx_description
1 polymer ?
#
loop_
_entity_poly.entity_id
_entity_poly.type
_entity_poly.pdbx_seq_one_letter_code
_entity_poly.pdbx_strand_id
1 'polypeptide(L)'
;MSRFIQLHLLTSYPPSNLNRDDLGRPKTAIMGGRTRLRISSQSLKRAWRTSEFFSESLNGHVGTRTKAMGTEIYKGLVNKGVSEKKAKEWAKQIAEVFGTCKKASTDNPLQDLDVEQLVHFSPEEQKAIDGLVAKMAASDTGPTKEELNLLTKDHTAVDIAMFGRMLASSPAYNTEAAVQVAHAVSVHEVAVEDDYFTAVDDLNKGEEDMGAGHIGETEFAAGLYYLYLCINRELLLKNLGGNEDLTKKGLAALVESSAKISPTGKQNSFGSRAYASYILAEKGDQQPRSLSVAFLKPVRGEDILAEAVRQMGEKRTNMEKVYGACADAHKIMNAETGEGSLQEIIAFVTE
;
A
#
# COMPACT_ATOMS: atom_id res chain seq x y z
N MET A 1 -4.02 -6.17 26.68
CA MET A 1 -3.37 -5.87 25.38
C MET A 1 -3.80 -4.48 25.00
N SER A 2 -2.88 -3.63 24.53
CA SER A 2 -3.25 -2.28 24.06
C SER A 2 -4.01 -2.37 22.73
N ARG A 3 -5.17 -1.71 22.66
CA ARG A 3 -6.06 -1.70 21.50
C ARG A 3 -5.45 -0.97 20.31
N PHE A 4 -4.83 0.18 20.55
CA PHE A 4 -4.27 1.01 19.50
C PHE A 4 -2.74 1.04 19.54
N ILE A 5 -2.16 1.00 18.35
CA ILE A 5 -0.72 1.16 18.13
C ILE A 5 -0.53 2.26 17.09
N GLN A 6 0.36 3.20 17.39
CA GLN A 6 0.69 4.33 16.53
C GLN A 6 2.14 4.24 16.11
N LEU A 7 2.42 4.42 14.82
CA LEU A 7 3.77 4.49 14.28
C LEU A 7 3.98 5.87 13.68
N HIS A 8 5.03 6.55 14.15
CA HIS A 8 5.49 7.83 13.67
C HIS A 8 6.88 7.63 13.09
N LEU A 9 7.02 7.73 11.76
CA LEU A 9 8.30 7.51 11.10
C LEU A 9 8.78 8.80 10.41
N LEU A 10 10.10 9.00 10.42
CA LEU A 10 10.78 9.97 9.58
C LEU A 10 11.66 9.23 8.59
N THR A 11 11.42 9.43 7.29
CA THR A 11 12.20 8.81 6.22
C THR A 11 12.69 9.87 5.25
N SER A 12 14.02 9.97 5.10
CA SER A 12 14.64 10.86 4.13
C SER A 12 14.75 10.17 2.78
N TYR A 13 14.25 10.82 1.73
CA TYR A 13 14.45 10.36 0.36
C TYR A 13 15.34 11.34 -0.40
N PRO A 14 16.34 10.84 -1.15
CA PRO A 14 17.17 11.67 -2.03
C PRO A 14 16.34 12.26 -3.18
N PRO A 15 16.92 13.15 -4.01
CA PRO A 15 16.28 13.65 -5.23
C PRO A 15 15.57 12.54 -6.01
N SER A 16 14.24 12.58 -6.07
CA SER A 16 13.43 11.49 -6.62
C SER A 16 12.01 11.92 -6.99
N ASN A 17 11.31 11.03 -7.72
CA ASN A 17 9.91 11.18 -8.08
C ASN A 17 9.09 9.92 -7.74
N LEU A 18 9.04 9.62 -6.43
CA LEU A 18 8.46 8.40 -5.85
C LEU A 18 6.96 8.23 -6.15
N ASN A 19 6.24 9.34 -6.21
CA ASN A 19 4.80 9.34 -6.43
C ASN A 19 4.35 10.61 -7.17
N ARG A 20 3.93 10.44 -8.42
CA ARG A 20 3.57 11.53 -9.34
C ARG A 20 2.08 11.66 -9.62
N ASP A 21 1.69 12.85 -10.07
CA ASP A 21 0.39 13.14 -10.66
C ASP A 21 0.30 12.64 -12.12
N ASP A 22 -0.82 12.93 -12.77
CA ASP A 22 -1.11 12.60 -14.16
C ASP A 22 -0.22 13.35 -15.17
N LEU A 23 0.38 14.47 -14.77
CA LEU A 23 1.34 15.25 -15.56
C LEU A 23 2.79 14.82 -15.32
N GLY A 24 3.01 13.79 -14.50
CA GLY A 24 4.35 13.26 -14.22
C GLY A 24 5.09 13.96 -13.08
N ARG A 25 4.46 14.94 -12.41
CA ARG A 25 5.06 15.79 -11.38
C ARG A 25 4.99 15.17 -10.00
N PRO A 26 6.01 15.31 -9.13
CA PRO A 26 5.92 14.89 -7.74
C PRO A 26 4.66 15.43 -7.07
N LYS A 27 3.89 14.56 -6.43
CA LYS A 27 2.67 15.00 -5.73
C LYS A 27 3.03 15.93 -4.59
N THR A 28 2.32 17.04 -4.50
CA THR A 28 2.47 18.01 -3.41
C THR A 28 1.19 18.14 -2.57
N ALA A 29 1.30 18.86 -1.45
CA ALA A 29 0.20 19.34 -0.63
C ALA A 29 0.57 20.66 0.05
N ILE A 30 -0.43 21.47 0.41
CA ILE A 30 -0.21 22.67 1.23
C ILE A 30 -0.40 22.30 2.70
N MET A 31 0.62 22.57 3.52
CA MET A 31 0.56 22.37 4.98
C MET A 31 1.24 23.54 5.70
N GLY A 32 0.48 24.22 6.56
CA GLY A 32 0.94 25.43 7.23
C GLY A 32 1.24 26.58 6.27
N GLY A 33 0.50 26.66 5.16
CA GLY A 33 0.68 27.68 4.13
C GLY A 33 1.90 27.50 3.23
N ARG A 34 2.62 26.36 3.32
CA ARG A 34 3.78 26.04 2.47
C ARG A 34 3.58 24.76 1.69
N THR A 35 4.20 24.70 0.50
CA THR A 35 4.22 23.52 -0.36
C THR A 35 5.10 22.43 0.23
N ARG A 36 4.55 21.22 0.32
CA ARG A 36 5.19 20.00 0.82
C ARG A 36 5.15 18.93 -0.25
N LEU A 37 6.17 18.08 -0.30
CA LEU A 37 6.05 16.83 -1.03
C LEU A 37 5.06 15.91 -0.31
N ARG A 38 4.36 15.09 -1.08
CA ARG A 38 3.36 14.16 -0.58
C ARG A 38 3.50 12.81 -1.25
N ILE A 39 3.66 11.75 -0.46
CA ILE A 39 3.47 10.37 -0.92
C ILE A 39 2.06 9.95 -0.55
N SER A 40 1.32 9.48 -1.55
CA SER A 40 -0.06 9.06 -1.33
C SER A 40 -0.15 7.77 -0.50
N SER A 41 -1.13 7.69 0.41
CA SER A 41 -1.30 6.52 1.29
C SER A 41 -1.52 5.23 0.50
N GLN A 42 -2.18 5.31 -0.66
CA GLN A 42 -2.32 4.17 -1.58
C GLN A 42 -0.98 3.71 -2.18
N SER A 43 -0.04 4.62 -2.43
CA SER A 43 1.29 4.28 -2.93
C SER A 43 2.08 3.52 -1.86
N LEU A 44 2.05 4.02 -0.62
CA LEU A 44 2.65 3.38 0.55
C LEU A 44 2.06 1.99 0.80
N LYS A 45 0.73 1.90 0.95
CA LYS A 45 0.03 0.62 1.18
C LYS A 45 0.33 -0.40 0.09
N ARG A 46 0.38 0.02 -1.18
CA ARG A 46 0.74 -0.87 -2.28
C ARG A 46 2.19 -1.33 -2.15
N ALA A 47 3.14 -0.40 -1.94
CA ALA A 47 4.56 -0.73 -1.82
C ALA A 47 4.80 -1.77 -0.70
N TRP A 48 4.15 -1.58 0.45
CA TRP A 48 4.29 -2.49 1.59
C TRP A 48 3.64 -3.85 1.34
N ARG A 49 2.37 -3.90 0.90
CA ARG A 49 1.65 -5.17 0.74
C ARG A 49 2.22 -6.05 -0.39
N THR A 50 2.94 -5.46 -1.35
CA THR A 50 3.60 -6.19 -2.44
C THR A 50 5.11 -6.32 -2.21
N SER A 51 5.60 -6.06 -1.00
CA SER A 51 7.00 -6.23 -0.66
C SER A 51 7.33 -7.68 -0.32
N GLU A 52 8.62 -8.02 -0.41
CA GLU A 52 9.14 -9.33 -0.03
C GLU A 52 8.79 -9.70 1.42
N PHE A 53 8.84 -8.73 2.34
CA PHE A 53 8.46 -8.94 3.75
C PHE A 53 7.01 -9.42 3.90
N PHE A 54 6.08 -8.91 3.09
CA PHE A 54 4.71 -9.40 3.06
C PHE A 54 4.62 -10.76 2.37
N SER A 55 5.19 -10.90 1.17
CA SER A 55 5.02 -12.14 0.39
C SER A 55 5.67 -13.36 1.04
N GLU A 56 6.82 -13.19 1.69
CA GLU A 56 7.54 -14.28 2.35
C GLU A 56 6.94 -14.61 3.72
N SER A 57 6.73 -13.59 4.58
CA SER A 57 6.24 -13.81 5.95
C SER A 57 4.76 -14.21 6.01
N LEU A 58 3.98 -13.82 5.00
CA LEU A 58 2.54 -14.03 4.91
C LEU A 58 2.17 -14.86 3.67
N ASN A 59 3.06 -15.75 3.24
CA ASN A 59 2.81 -16.60 2.07
C ASN A 59 1.47 -17.34 2.20
N GLY A 60 0.63 -17.25 1.16
CA GLY A 60 -0.71 -17.82 1.15
C GLY A 60 -1.78 -17.01 1.93
N HIS A 61 -1.41 -15.86 2.52
CA HIS A 61 -2.27 -14.99 3.31
C HIS A 61 -2.32 -13.54 2.78
N VAL A 62 -2.04 -13.34 1.49
CA VAL A 62 -2.09 -12.03 0.82
C VAL A 62 -3.12 -12.07 -0.30
N GLY A 63 -3.95 -11.03 -0.39
CA GLY A 63 -5.00 -10.91 -1.39
C GLY A 63 -4.48 -10.48 -2.77
N THR A 64 -5.25 -10.88 -3.79
CA THR A 64 -5.01 -10.49 -5.19
C THR A 64 -6.00 -9.41 -5.60
N ARG A 65 -5.50 -8.25 -6.02
CA ARG A 65 -6.34 -7.12 -6.42
C ARG A 65 -6.41 -7.01 -7.94
N THR A 66 -7.54 -7.32 -8.55
CA THR A 66 -7.70 -7.37 -10.01
C THR A 66 -9.11 -7.07 -10.47
N LYS A 67 -9.24 -6.61 -11.73
CA LYS A 67 -10.52 -6.56 -12.46
C LYS A 67 -10.72 -7.77 -13.36
N ALA A 68 -9.65 -8.52 -13.63
CA ALA A 68 -9.58 -9.50 -14.69
C ALA A 68 -9.72 -10.95 -14.20
N MET A 69 -10.32 -11.17 -13.02
CA MET A 69 -10.50 -12.52 -12.48
C MET A 69 -11.35 -13.39 -13.41
N GLY A 70 -12.41 -12.84 -14.03
CA GLY A 70 -13.20 -13.57 -15.03
C GLY A 70 -12.36 -14.01 -16.24
N THR A 71 -11.45 -13.16 -16.71
CA THR A 71 -10.50 -13.51 -17.78
C THR A 71 -9.56 -14.65 -17.37
N GLU A 72 -9.06 -14.67 -16.12
CA GLU A 72 -8.23 -15.76 -15.61
C GLU A 72 -9.01 -17.07 -15.45
N ILE A 73 -10.26 -17.00 -14.99
CA ILE A 73 -11.18 -18.15 -14.92
C ILE A 73 -11.43 -18.74 -16.31
N TYR A 74 -11.69 -17.88 -17.30
CA TYR A 74 -11.88 -18.29 -18.70
C TYR A 74 -10.65 -19.04 -19.22
N LYS A 75 -9.45 -18.48 -19.05
CA LYS A 75 -8.20 -19.14 -19.44
C LYS A 75 -8.02 -20.49 -18.73
N GLY A 76 -8.32 -20.54 -17.43
CA GLY A 76 -8.25 -21.76 -16.63
C GLY A 76 -9.16 -22.87 -17.16
N LEU A 77 -10.38 -22.54 -17.58
CA LEU A 77 -11.35 -23.48 -18.16
C LEU A 77 -10.90 -23.96 -19.55
N VAL A 78 -10.50 -23.05 -20.43
CA VAL A 78 -10.02 -23.40 -21.79
C VAL A 78 -8.77 -24.29 -21.72
N ASN A 79 -7.81 -23.96 -20.86
CA ASN A 79 -6.60 -24.77 -20.67
C ASN A 79 -6.90 -26.18 -20.16
N LYS A 80 -8.06 -26.40 -19.52
CA LYS A 80 -8.53 -27.71 -19.07
C LYS A 80 -9.47 -28.41 -20.07
N GLY A 81 -9.62 -27.87 -21.28
CA GLY A 81 -10.37 -28.51 -22.38
C GLY A 81 -11.84 -28.11 -22.51
N VAL A 82 -12.32 -27.13 -21.73
CA VAL A 82 -13.69 -26.60 -21.88
C VAL A 82 -13.78 -25.74 -23.15
N SER A 83 -14.85 -25.91 -23.93
CA SER A 83 -15.05 -25.09 -25.15
C SER A 83 -15.15 -23.60 -24.83
N GLU A 84 -14.58 -22.74 -25.67
CA GLU A 84 -14.51 -21.29 -25.44
C GLU A 84 -15.86 -20.65 -25.13
N LYS A 85 -16.92 -21.09 -25.84
CA LYS A 85 -18.28 -20.60 -25.62
C LYS A 85 -18.77 -20.87 -24.20
N LYS A 86 -18.61 -22.11 -23.71
CA LYS A 86 -18.96 -22.51 -22.34
C LYS A 86 -18.08 -21.80 -21.32
N ALA A 87 -16.76 -21.80 -21.56
CA ALA A 87 -15.79 -21.16 -20.67
C ALA A 87 -16.10 -19.68 -20.46
N LYS A 88 -16.46 -18.96 -21.54
CA LYS A 88 -16.81 -17.54 -21.48
C LYS A 88 -18.08 -17.31 -20.68
N GLU A 89 -19.12 -18.11 -20.94
CA GLU A 89 -20.38 -18.04 -20.20
C GLU A 89 -20.20 -18.28 -18.69
N TRP A 90 -19.50 -19.36 -18.32
CA TRP A 90 -19.29 -19.73 -16.91
C TRP A 90 -18.36 -18.75 -16.18
N ALA A 91 -17.29 -18.31 -16.85
CA ALA A 91 -16.40 -17.28 -16.31
C ALA A 91 -17.14 -15.98 -16.01
N LYS A 92 -18.07 -15.59 -16.88
CA LYS A 92 -18.91 -14.40 -16.67
C LYS A 92 -19.82 -14.57 -15.44
N GLN A 93 -20.51 -15.71 -15.34
CA GLN A 93 -21.37 -16.00 -14.17
C GLN A 93 -20.59 -15.93 -12.85
N ILE A 94 -19.35 -16.44 -12.82
CA ILE A 94 -18.50 -16.35 -11.63
C ILE A 94 -18.04 -14.91 -11.38
N ALA A 95 -17.62 -14.17 -12.40
CA ALA A 95 -17.17 -12.79 -12.24
C ALA A 95 -18.29 -11.87 -11.69
N GLU A 96 -19.53 -12.08 -12.13
CA GLU A 96 -20.72 -11.34 -11.68
C GLU A 96 -21.03 -11.50 -10.18
N VAL A 97 -20.53 -12.57 -9.53
CA VAL A 97 -20.62 -12.74 -8.07
C VAL A 97 -19.84 -11.63 -7.33
N PHE A 98 -18.73 -11.19 -7.90
CA PHE A 98 -17.80 -10.26 -7.25
C PHE A 98 -18.04 -8.79 -7.64
N GLY A 99 -18.72 -8.55 -8.76
CA GLY A 99 -19.09 -7.20 -9.18
C GLY A 99 -19.70 -7.16 -10.58
N THR A 100 -20.20 -5.99 -10.95
CA THR A 100 -20.75 -5.75 -12.28
C THR A 100 -19.66 -5.91 -13.35
N CYS A 101 -19.89 -6.78 -14.34
CA CYS A 101 -19.00 -6.93 -15.49
C CYS A 101 -19.13 -5.75 -16.46
N LYS A 102 -18.02 -5.40 -17.12
CA LYS A 102 -18.01 -4.38 -18.17
C LYS A 102 -18.87 -4.82 -19.36
N LYS A 103 -19.23 -3.84 -20.19
CA LYS A 103 -19.86 -4.11 -21.49
C LYS A 103 -18.85 -4.75 -22.45
N ALA A 104 -19.35 -5.58 -23.36
CA ALA A 104 -18.54 -6.13 -24.44
C ALA A 104 -18.01 -5.02 -25.36
N SER A 105 -16.82 -5.23 -25.91
CA SER A 105 -16.18 -4.36 -26.89
C SER A 105 -15.75 -5.17 -28.11
N THR A 106 -15.80 -4.55 -29.28
CA THR A 106 -15.27 -5.12 -30.53
C THR A 106 -13.75 -5.28 -30.50
N ASP A 107 -13.06 -4.43 -29.76
CA ASP A 107 -11.58 -4.39 -29.72
C ASP A 107 -11.01 -5.37 -28.71
N ASN A 108 -11.81 -5.79 -27.72
CA ASN A 108 -11.42 -6.78 -26.71
C ASN A 108 -12.59 -7.74 -26.42
N PRO A 109 -12.62 -8.91 -27.09
CA PRO A 109 -13.70 -9.88 -26.96
C PRO A 109 -13.87 -10.50 -25.57
N LEU A 110 -12.91 -10.35 -24.66
CA LEU A 110 -12.99 -10.85 -23.27
C LEU A 110 -13.24 -9.74 -22.25
N GLN A 111 -13.38 -8.48 -22.68
CA GLN A 111 -13.60 -7.36 -21.77
C GLN A 111 -14.85 -7.51 -20.91
N ASP A 112 -15.88 -8.21 -21.40
CA ASP A 112 -17.11 -8.48 -20.67
C ASP A 112 -16.98 -9.54 -19.57
N LEU A 113 -15.77 -10.09 -19.36
CA LEU A 113 -15.40 -10.91 -18.21
C LEU A 113 -14.72 -10.10 -17.10
N ASP A 114 -14.25 -8.89 -17.42
CA ASP A 114 -13.67 -8.01 -16.42
C ASP A 114 -14.77 -7.30 -15.63
N VAL A 115 -14.60 -7.22 -14.32
CA VAL A 115 -15.46 -6.38 -13.48
C VAL A 115 -15.11 -4.89 -13.63
N GLU A 116 -16.11 -4.02 -13.52
CA GLU A 116 -15.95 -2.56 -13.62
C GLU A 116 -15.11 -2.01 -12.46
N GLN A 117 -15.40 -2.50 -11.25
CA GLN A 117 -14.75 -2.09 -10.01
C GLN A 117 -13.61 -3.03 -9.66
N LEU A 118 -12.56 -2.49 -9.05
CA LEU A 118 -11.38 -3.26 -8.68
C LEU A 118 -11.68 -4.11 -7.42
N VAL A 119 -11.67 -5.44 -7.57
CA VAL A 119 -11.97 -6.38 -6.48
C VAL A 119 -10.66 -6.84 -5.82
N HIS A 120 -10.71 -7.06 -4.51
CA HIS A 120 -9.61 -7.63 -3.73
C HIS A 120 -10.01 -9.04 -3.28
N PHE A 121 -9.49 -10.05 -3.97
CA PHE A 121 -9.80 -11.46 -3.75
C PHE A 121 -8.91 -12.03 -2.65
N SER A 122 -9.51 -12.66 -1.66
CA SER A 122 -8.78 -13.42 -0.64
C SER A 122 -8.20 -14.72 -1.22
N PRO A 123 -7.20 -15.33 -0.57
CA PRO A 123 -6.71 -16.66 -0.93
C PRO A 123 -7.81 -17.73 -0.89
N GLU A 124 -8.74 -17.65 0.05
CA GLU A 124 -9.86 -18.58 0.18
C GLU A 124 -10.83 -18.47 -1.01
N GLU A 125 -11.18 -17.25 -1.42
CA GLU A 125 -12.01 -17.01 -2.62
C GLU A 125 -11.32 -17.53 -3.88
N GLN A 126 -10.01 -17.29 -4.02
CA GLN A 126 -9.23 -17.80 -5.16
C GLN A 126 -9.22 -19.33 -5.19
N LYS A 127 -8.99 -19.99 -4.05
CA LYS A 127 -9.06 -21.46 -3.94
C LYS A 127 -10.45 -22.00 -4.27
N ALA A 128 -11.51 -21.32 -3.82
CA ALA A 128 -12.88 -21.70 -4.12
C ALA A 128 -13.18 -21.59 -5.62
N ILE A 129 -12.73 -20.51 -6.26
CA ILE A 129 -12.80 -20.31 -7.71
C ILE A 129 -12.04 -21.42 -8.44
N ASP A 130 -10.80 -21.70 -8.07
CA ASP A 130 -9.97 -22.73 -8.70
C ASP A 130 -10.57 -24.13 -8.57
N GLY A 131 -11.14 -24.43 -7.40
CA GLY A 131 -11.86 -25.68 -7.15
C GLY A 131 -13.11 -25.81 -8.03
N LEU A 132 -13.88 -24.73 -8.18
CA LEU A 132 -15.05 -24.69 -9.06
C LEU A 132 -14.64 -24.85 -10.53
N VAL A 133 -13.58 -24.18 -10.98
CA VAL A 133 -13.02 -24.32 -12.32
C VAL A 133 -12.60 -25.77 -12.59
N ALA A 134 -11.92 -26.41 -11.65
CA ALA A 134 -11.52 -27.81 -11.79
C ALA A 134 -12.73 -28.75 -11.87
N LYS A 135 -13.77 -28.52 -11.07
CA LYS A 135 -15.00 -29.31 -11.09
C LYS A 135 -15.75 -29.17 -12.41
N MET A 136 -15.99 -27.94 -12.86
CA MET A 136 -16.70 -27.65 -14.12
C MET A 136 -15.97 -28.23 -15.33
N ALA A 137 -14.63 -28.17 -15.34
CA ALA A 137 -13.85 -28.78 -16.41
C ALA A 137 -13.93 -30.32 -16.41
N ALA A 138 -14.03 -30.96 -15.25
CA ALA A 138 -14.13 -32.41 -15.15
C ALA A 138 -15.52 -32.95 -15.51
N SER A 139 -16.58 -32.23 -15.16
CA SER A 139 -17.97 -32.64 -15.45
C SER A 139 -18.53 -32.10 -16.76
N ASP A 140 -17.87 -31.11 -17.38
CA ASP A 140 -18.35 -30.33 -18.53
C ASP A 140 -19.75 -29.70 -18.31
N THR A 141 -20.05 -29.38 -17.06
CA THR A 141 -21.28 -28.71 -16.62
C THR A 141 -20.98 -27.34 -16.03
N GLY A 142 -21.85 -26.37 -16.28
CA GLY A 142 -21.73 -25.03 -15.69
C GLY A 142 -21.98 -24.98 -14.19
N PRO A 143 -21.74 -23.82 -13.56
CA PRO A 143 -21.87 -23.66 -12.12
C PRO A 143 -23.34 -23.63 -11.70
N THR A 144 -23.65 -24.26 -10.57
CA THR A 144 -24.95 -24.17 -9.90
C THR A 144 -25.05 -22.90 -9.05
N LYS A 145 -26.25 -22.51 -8.63
CA LYS A 145 -26.45 -21.34 -7.78
C LYS A 145 -25.72 -21.46 -6.45
N GLU A 146 -25.71 -22.65 -5.87
CA GLU A 146 -25.04 -22.95 -4.61
C GLU A 146 -23.52 -22.83 -4.71
N GLU A 147 -22.95 -23.25 -5.84
CA GLU A 147 -21.50 -23.17 -6.13
C GLU A 147 -21.01 -21.74 -6.39
N LEU A 148 -21.91 -20.83 -6.79
CA LEU A 148 -21.60 -19.41 -6.98
C LEU A 148 -21.50 -18.63 -5.66
N ASN A 149 -21.75 -19.26 -4.51
CA ASN A 149 -21.53 -18.65 -3.18
C ASN A 149 -20.04 -18.61 -2.81
N LEU A 150 -19.25 -17.91 -3.62
CA LEU A 150 -17.78 -17.87 -3.52
C LEU A 150 -17.26 -16.82 -2.54
N LEU A 151 -18.05 -15.79 -2.26
CA LEU A 151 -17.67 -14.72 -1.33
C LEU A 151 -17.65 -15.24 0.11
N THR A 152 -16.59 -14.91 0.85
CA THR A 152 -16.48 -15.23 2.27
C THR A 152 -16.16 -14.00 3.11
N LYS A 153 -16.65 -13.99 4.35
CA LYS A 153 -16.26 -13.04 5.40
C LYS A 153 -15.06 -13.55 6.19
N ASP A 154 -14.97 -14.86 6.32
CA ASP A 154 -13.90 -15.54 7.05
C ASP A 154 -12.79 -15.86 6.07
N HIS A 155 -11.77 -14.99 6.04
CA HIS A 155 -10.60 -15.13 5.20
C HIS A 155 -9.32 -14.84 5.97
N THR A 156 -8.19 -15.37 5.51
CA THR A 156 -6.90 -15.14 6.16
C THR A 156 -6.05 -14.06 5.46
N ALA A 157 -6.62 -13.36 4.48
CA ALA A 157 -5.95 -12.28 3.75
C ALA A 157 -5.60 -11.09 4.67
N VAL A 158 -4.32 -11.00 5.07
CA VAL A 158 -3.81 -10.00 6.01
C VAL A 158 -3.89 -8.58 5.44
N ASP A 159 -3.60 -8.38 4.16
CA ASP A 159 -3.68 -7.06 3.55
C ASP A 159 -5.12 -6.57 3.37
N ILE A 160 -6.09 -7.47 3.17
CA ILE A 160 -7.52 -7.15 3.25
C ILE A 160 -7.91 -6.78 4.69
N ALA A 161 -7.49 -7.57 5.68
CA ALA A 161 -7.79 -7.30 7.09
C ALA A 161 -7.19 -5.97 7.58
N MET A 162 -6.01 -5.60 7.09
CA MET A 162 -5.33 -4.34 7.40
C MET A 162 -5.96 -3.15 6.67
N PHE A 163 -6.12 -3.25 5.34
CA PHE A 163 -6.43 -2.07 4.51
C PHE A 163 -7.87 -2.01 4.02
N GLY A 164 -8.68 -2.99 4.41
CA GLY A 164 -10.09 -3.10 4.09
C GLY A 164 -10.38 -3.60 2.68
N ARG A 165 -11.65 -3.90 2.45
CA ARG A 165 -12.20 -4.29 1.16
C ARG A 165 -13.61 -3.74 1.02
N MET A 166 -13.92 -3.21 -0.16
CA MET A 166 -15.24 -2.72 -0.52
C MET A 166 -15.71 -3.44 -1.79
N LEU A 167 -16.90 -4.03 -1.72
CA LEU A 167 -17.62 -4.72 -2.79
C LEU A 167 -18.99 -4.04 -2.91
N ALA A 168 -19.14 -3.17 -3.90
CA ALA A 168 -20.36 -2.37 -4.06
C ALA A 168 -21.61 -3.25 -4.28
N SER A 169 -21.49 -4.32 -5.07
CA SER A 169 -22.58 -5.25 -5.35
C SER A 169 -22.90 -6.18 -4.19
N SER A 170 -21.96 -6.37 -3.26
CA SER A 170 -22.09 -7.33 -2.14
C SER A 170 -21.58 -6.73 -0.82
N PRO A 171 -22.19 -5.64 -0.30
CA PRO A 171 -21.66 -4.90 0.86
C PRO A 171 -21.53 -5.73 2.14
N ALA A 172 -22.30 -6.82 2.26
CA ALA A 172 -22.23 -7.74 3.40
C ALA A 172 -20.85 -8.40 3.58
N TYR A 173 -20.02 -8.42 2.53
CA TYR A 173 -18.66 -8.99 2.51
C TYR A 173 -17.56 -7.92 2.52
N ASN A 174 -17.91 -6.67 2.81
CA ASN A 174 -16.94 -5.62 3.06
C ASN A 174 -16.14 -5.91 4.34
N THR A 175 -14.87 -5.55 4.30
CA THR A 175 -13.96 -5.66 5.44
C THR A 175 -13.54 -4.26 5.85
N GLU A 176 -13.80 -3.90 7.10
CA GLU A 176 -13.33 -2.63 7.68
C GLU A 176 -11.82 -2.67 7.88
N ALA A 177 -11.13 -1.60 7.50
CA ALA A 177 -9.67 -1.52 7.60
C ALA A 177 -9.21 -1.38 9.07
N ALA A 178 -8.40 -2.31 9.56
CA ALA A 178 -7.79 -2.20 10.88
C ALA A 178 -6.60 -1.22 10.95
N VAL A 179 -6.02 -0.88 9.80
CA VAL A 179 -4.83 -0.02 9.69
C VAL A 179 -5.15 1.23 8.89
N GLN A 180 -5.05 2.37 9.56
CA GLN A 180 -5.13 3.69 8.98
C GLN A 180 -3.73 4.15 8.59
N VAL A 181 -3.55 4.56 7.33
CA VAL A 181 -2.28 5.06 6.80
C VAL A 181 -2.50 6.46 6.28
N ALA A 182 -1.83 7.44 6.88
CA ALA A 182 -1.88 8.82 6.41
C ALA A 182 -1.11 9.01 5.10
N HIS A 183 -1.39 10.09 4.38
CA HIS A 183 -0.46 10.59 3.37
C HIS A 183 0.83 10.99 4.06
N ALA A 184 1.98 10.55 3.54
CA ALA A 184 3.26 11.05 4.02
C ALA A 184 3.48 12.45 3.45
N VAL A 185 3.98 13.37 4.28
CA VAL A 185 4.24 14.76 3.88
C VAL A 185 5.64 15.18 4.31
N SER A 186 6.32 16.01 3.52
CA SER A 186 7.62 16.54 3.91
C SER A 186 7.50 17.45 5.13
N VAL A 187 8.44 17.34 6.08
CA VAL A 187 8.45 18.13 7.32
C VAL A 187 8.97 19.55 7.13
N HIS A 188 9.67 19.80 6.03
CA HIS A 188 10.15 21.11 5.56
C HIS A 188 9.47 21.50 4.24
N GLU A 189 9.55 22.79 3.90
CA GLU A 189 9.10 23.31 2.61
C GLU A 189 10.00 22.75 1.50
N VAL A 190 9.42 22.50 0.33
CA VAL A 190 10.14 21.94 -0.81
C VAL A 190 9.80 22.71 -2.08
N ALA A 191 10.84 23.02 -2.86
CA ALA A 191 10.73 23.40 -4.26
C ALA A 191 10.88 22.13 -5.11
N VAL A 192 10.01 21.99 -6.11
CA VAL A 192 10.17 20.96 -7.14
C VAL A 192 11.14 21.50 -8.18
N GLU A 193 12.07 20.67 -8.60
CA GLU A 193 13.13 20.99 -9.56
C GLU A 193 12.88 20.28 -10.88
N ASP A 194 13.26 20.94 -11.97
CA ASP A 194 13.15 20.42 -13.34
C ASP A 194 14.47 19.76 -13.78
N ASP A 195 14.40 18.51 -14.23
CA ASP A 195 15.51 17.79 -14.86
C ASP A 195 15.31 17.77 -16.39
N TYR A 196 16.14 18.52 -17.11
CA TYR A 196 16.20 18.47 -18.58
C TYR A 196 17.17 17.36 -19.01
N PHE A 197 16.65 16.36 -19.72
CA PHE A 197 17.45 15.24 -20.18
C PHE A 197 17.33 15.06 -21.69
N THR A 198 18.37 14.46 -22.27
CA THR A 198 18.41 14.10 -23.69
C THR A 198 18.58 12.58 -23.85
N ALA A 199 18.03 12.03 -24.91
CA ALA A 199 18.43 10.71 -25.41
C ALA A 199 19.22 10.92 -26.69
N VAL A 200 20.46 10.43 -26.70
CA VAL A 200 21.38 10.55 -27.85
C VAL A 200 21.21 9.33 -28.74
N ASP A 201 21.28 9.52 -30.06
CA ASP A 201 21.34 8.43 -31.04
C ASP A 201 22.79 8.07 -31.32
N ASP A 202 23.20 6.88 -30.87
CA ASP A 202 24.57 6.38 -31.01
C ASP A 202 25.01 6.21 -32.48
N LEU A 203 24.07 6.10 -33.43
CA LEU A 203 24.37 5.96 -34.86
C LEU A 203 24.34 7.29 -35.63
N ASN A 204 23.93 8.39 -35.00
CA ASN A 204 23.99 9.71 -35.63
C ASN A 204 25.45 10.17 -35.76
N LYS A 205 25.93 10.31 -37.00
CA LYS A 205 27.29 10.72 -37.32
C LYS A 205 27.50 12.24 -37.39
N GLY A 206 26.44 13.03 -37.15
CA GLY A 206 26.53 14.49 -37.16
C GLY A 206 26.73 15.11 -38.55
N GLU A 207 26.35 14.41 -39.62
CA GLU A 207 26.52 14.90 -41.00
C GLU A 207 25.62 16.11 -41.30
N GLU A 208 24.49 16.25 -40.60
CA GLU A 208 23.59 17.41 -40.69
C GLU A 208 23.43 18.14 -39.34
N ASP A 209 23.22 17.40 -38.23
CA ASP A 209 23.14 17.94 -36.86
C ASP A 209 23.59 16.88 -35.82
N MET A 210 24.33 17.32 -34.80
CA MET A 210 24.71 16.53 -33.62
C MET A 210 23.61 16.50 -32.55
N GLY A 211 22.43 17.07 -32.84
CA GLY A 211 21.32 17.25 -31.91
C GLY A 211 20.86 16.00 -31.17
N ALA A 212 20.14 16.23 -30.07
CA ALA A 212 19.54 15.16 -29.26
C ALA A 212 18.46 14.42 -30.05
N GLY A 213 18.51 13.08 -30.07
CA GLY A 213 17.46 12.24 -30.66
C GLY A 213 16.11 12.38 -29.93
N HIS A 214 16.15 12.78 -28.65
CA HIS A 214 14.99 13.21 -27.88
C HIS A 214 15.41 14.21 -26.80
N ILE A 215 14.54 15.18 -26.49
CA ILE A 215 14.65 16.05 -25.32
C ILE A 215 13.39 15.85 -24.49
N GLY A 216 13.57 15.62 -23.20
CA GLY A 216 12.49 15.48 -22.23
C GLY A 216 12.76 16.28 -20.97
N GLU A 217 11.71 16.44 -20.19
CA GLU A 217 11.73 17.10 -18.89
C GLU A 217 11.12 16.14 -17.86
N THR A 218 11.70 16.08 -16.66
CA THR A 218 11.13 15.34 -15.54
C THR A 218 11.34 16.13 -14.26
N GLU A 219 10.25 16.35 -13.53
CA GLU A 219 10.34 16.98 -12.22
C GLU A 219 10.76 15.98 -11.13
N PHE A 220 11.56 16.45 -10.17
CA PHE A 220 11.99 15.71 -8.99
C PHE A 220 12.12 16.61 -7.76
N ALA A 221 12.24 15.99 -6.59
CA ALA A 221 12.58 16.70 -5.36
C ALA A 221 13.16 15.75 -4.31
N ALA A 222 13.85 16.31 -3.31
CA ALA A 222 14.31 15.58 -2.13
C ALA A 222 13.53 16.01 -0.89
N GLY A 223 13.46 15.15 0.13
CA GLY A 223 12.94 15.60 1.41
C GLY A 223 12.84 14.54 2.50
N LEU A 224 12.70 15.04 3.72
CA LEU A 224 12.38 14.26 4.91
C LEU A 224 10.87 14.18 5.11
N TYR A 225 10.31 12.98 5.04
CA TYR A 225 8.87 12.74 5.13
C TYR A 225 8.48 12.25 6.52
N TYR A 226 7.38 12.79 7.03
CA TYR A 226 6.67 12.23 8.18
C TYR A 226 5.61 11.24 7.70
N LEU A 227 5.70 10.00 8.18
CA LEU A 227 4.74 8.93 7.95
C LEU A 227 4.01 8.63 9.25
N TYR A 228 2.70 8.38 9.15
CA TYR A 228 1.86 8.03 10.29
C TYR A 228 0.96 6.83 9.98
N LEU A 229 1.00 5.84 10.86
CA LEU A 229 0.09 4.70 10.85
C LEU A 229 -0.62 4.61 12.21
N CYS A 230 -1.91 4.29 12.17
CA CYS A 230 -2.69 3.94 13.35
C CYS A 230 -3.30 2.57 13.14
N ILE A 231 -3.01 1.65 14.03
CA ILE A 231 -3.40 0.25 13.97
C ILE A 231 -4.36 -0.02 15.12
N ASN A 232 -5.57 -0.50 14.79
CA ASN A 232 -6.50 -1.08 15.76
C ASN A 232 -6.25 -2.59 15.83
N ARG A 233 -5.47 -3.03 16.82
CA ARG A 233 -5.05 -4.43 16.97
C ARG A 233 -6.22 -5.36 17.20
N GLU A 234 -7.20 -4.96 18.01
CA GLU A 234 -8.40 -5.77 18.27
C GLU A 234 -9.21 -6.00 16.99
N LEU A 235 -9.37 -4.95 16.17
CA LEU A 235 -10.05 -5.08 14.88
C LEU A 235 -9.25 -5.95 13.91
N LEU A 236 -7.92 -5.84 13.89
CA LEU A 236 -7.07 -6.71 13.07
C LEU A 236 -7.20 -8.17 13.47
N LEU A 237 -7.17 -8.48 14.78
CA LEU A 237 -7.37 -9.82 15.31
C LEU A 237 -8.75 -10.36 14.95
N LYS A 238 -9.80 -9.54 15.10
CA LYS A 238 -11.17 -9.89 14.69
C LYS A 238 -11.27 -10.18 13.20
N ASN A 239 -10.68 -9.33 12.35
CA ASN A 239 -10.69 -9.49 10.89
C ASN A 239 -9.93 -10.75 10.44
N LEU A 240 -9.03 -11.28 11.28
CA LEU A 240 -8.28 -12.52 11.04
C LEU A 240 -8.85 -13.71 11.82
N GLY A 241 -10.11 -13.64 12.25
CA GLY A 241 -10.81 -14.76 12.90
C GLY A 241 -10.24 -15.14 14.27
N GLY A 242 -9.57 -14.23 14.97
CA GLY A 242 -8.95 -14.51 16.27
C GLY A 242 -7.58 -15.19 16.18
N ASN A 243 -6.97 -15.24 15.00
CA ASN A 243 -5.65 -15.85 14.81
C ASN A 243 -4.51 -14.92 15.27
N GLU A 244 -4.12 -15.04 16.54
CA GLU A 244 -3.08 -14.21 17.16
C GLU A 244 -1.71 -14.33 16.46
N ASP A 245 -1.32 -15.53 16.02
CA ASP A 245 -0.03 -15.75 15.37
C ASP A 245 0.02 -15.04 14.01
N LEU A 246 -1.06 -15.11 13.22
CA LEU A 246 -1.15 -14.41 11.95
C LEU A 246 -1.23 -12.89 12.15
N THR A 247 -1.94 -12.42 13.18
CA THR A 247 -1.96 -11.01 13.57
C THR A 247 -0.55 -10.52 13.89
N LYS A 248 0.23 -11.24 14.70
CA LYS A 248 1.61 -10.88 15.04
C LYS A 248 2.52 -10.87 13.81
N LYS A 249 2.46 -11.89 12.94
CA LYS A 249 3.21 -11.91 11.68
C LYS A 249 2.86 -10.73 10.78
N GLY A 250 1.57 -10.40 10.67
CA GLY A 250 1.10 -9.25 9.90
C GLY A 250 1.65 -7.93 10.46
N LEU A 251 1.56 -7.73 11.77
CA LEU A 251 2.10 -6.54 12.44
C LEU A 251 3.61 -6.40 12.25
N ALA A 252 4.37 -7.49 12.40
CA ALA A 252 5.80 -7.51 12.15
C ALA A 252 6.14 -7.13 10.70
N ALA A 253 5.48 -7.75 9.72
CA ALA A 253 5.67 -7.44 8.31
C ALA A 253 5.30 -5.98 7.99
N LEU A 254 4.22 -5.45 8.58
CA LEU A 254 3.83 -4.06 8.40
C LEU A 254 4.89 -3.09 8.93
N VAL A 255 5.39 -3.30 10.15
CA VAL A 255 6.44 -2.47 10.74
C VAL A 255 7.70 -2.53 9.89
N GLU A 256 8.15 -3.73 9.53
CA GLU A 256 9.36 -3.92 8.74
C GLU A 256 9.25 -3.29 7.34
N SER A 257 8.14 -3.53 6.63
CA SER A 257 7.89 -2.90 5.33
C SER A 257 7.80 -1.37 5.45
N SER A 258 7.13 -0.84 6.48
CA SER A 258 7.01 0.61 6.66
C SER A 258 8.36 1.29 6.94
N ALA A 259 9.29 0.56 7.57
CA ALA A 259 10.63 1.03 7.88
C ALA A 259 11.62 0.91 6.71
N LYS A 260 11.46 -0.11 5.84
CA LYS A 260 12.48 -0.47 4.83
C LYS A 260 12.06 -0.30 3.37
N ILE A 261 10.76 -0.24 3.09
CA ILE A 261 10.25 -0.30 1.71
C ILE A 261 9.73 1.06 1.25
N SER A 262 10.33 1.52 0.16
CA SER A 262 9.98 2.74 -0.55
C SER A 262 9.04 2.47 -1.73
N PRO A 263 8.18 3.42 -2.14
CA PRO A 263 7.45 3.33 -3.40
C PRO A 263 8.40 3.22 -4.61
N THR A 264 7.95 2.51 -5.66
CA THR A 264 8.80 2.18 -6.82
C THR A 264 8.70 3.16 -7.99
N GLY A 265 7.95 4.27 -7.84
CA GLY A 265 7.77 5.26 -8.89
C GLY A 265 9.11 5.90 -9.29
N LYS A 266 9.46 5.81 -10.59
CA LYS A 266 10.73 6.33 -11.17
C LYS A 266 12.00 5.88 -10.42
N GLN A 267 11.91 4.85 -9.58
CA GLN A 267 12.99 4.40 -8.72
C GLN A 267 14.24 3.99 -9.50
N ASN A 268 14.07 3.36 -10.67
CA ASN A 268 15.19 2.94 -11.52
C ASN A 268 15.97 4.14 -12.10
N SER A 269 15.34 5.30 -12.25
CA SER A 269 15.99 6.51 -12.74
C SER A 269 16.70 7.30 -11.63
N PHE A 270 16.21 7.22 -10.39
CA PHE A 270 16.69 8.05 -9.28
C PHE A 270 17.41 7.29 -8.15
N GLY A 271 17.41 5.95 -8.14
CA GLY A 271 18.04 5.17 -7.07
C GLY A 271 17.44 5.42 -5.67
N SER A 272 16.15 5.70 -5.59
CA SER A 272 15.51 6.34 -4.43
C SER A 272 15.13 5.43 -3.24
N ARG A 273 15.84 4.32 -3.02
CA ARG A 273 15.58 3.44 -1.85
C ARG A 273 16.07 4.12 -0.58
N ALA A 274 15.26 4.09 0.47
CA ALA A 274 15.63 4.63 1.78
C ALA A 274 14.99 3.84 2.91
N TYR A 275 15.68 3.80 4.05
CA TYR A 275 15.16 3.29 5.32
C TYR A 275 14.71 4.45 6.22
N ALA A 276 13.77 4.19 7.14
CA ALA A 276 13.36 5.15 8.14
C ALA A 276 14.53 5.50 9.07
N SER A 277 14.81 6.80 9.17
CA SER A 277 15.86 7.34 10.03
C SER A 277 15.41 7.40 11.50
N TYR A 278 14.10 7.53 11.73
CA TYR A 278 13.53 7.55 13.08
C TYR A 278 12.16 6.86 13.09
N ILE A 279 11.89 6.10 14.14
CA ILE A 279 10.59 5.50 14.42
C ILE A 279 10.25 5.71 15.89
N LEU A 280 9.08 6.28 16.16
CA LEU A 280 8.42 6.25 17.47
C LEU A 280 7.18 5.37 17.36
N ALA A 281 7.14 4.31 18.16
CA ALA A 281 5.96 3.49 18.35
C ALA A 281 5.32 3.83 19.70
N GLU A 282 4.01 4.08 19.73
CA GLU A 282 3.22 4.27 20.94
C GLU A 282 2.10 3.22 20.99
N LYS A 283 1.78 2.68 22.17
CA LYS A 283 0.62 1.79 22.37
C LYS A 283 -0.24 2.21 23.56
N GLY A 284 -1.55 2.03 23.42
CA GLY A 284 -2.52 2.22 24.50
C GLY A 284 -3.97 2.08 24.04
N ASP A 285 -4.91 2.33 24.95
CA ASP A 285 -6.36 2.18 24.68
C ASP A 285 -7.08 3.50 24.34
N GLN A 286 -6.39 4.63 24.54
CA GLN A 286 -6.93 5.96 24.29
C GLN A 286 -7.03 6.27 22.80
N GLN A 287 -7.77 7.33 22.46
CA GLN A 287 -7.91 7.79 21.08
C GLN A 287 -6.53 8.11 20.47
N PRO A 288 -6.16 7.48 19.34
CA PRO A 288 -4.92 7.77 18.63
C PRO A 288 -4.86 9.20 18.08
N ARG A 289 -3.66 9.76 18.02
CA ARG A 289 -3.38 11.12 17.55
C ARG A 289 -2.14 11.16 16.65
N SER A 290 -2.23 11.87 15.54
CA SER A 290 -1.04 12.14 14.72
C SER A 290 -0.19 13.26 15.35
N LEU A 291 1.12 13.10 15.29
CA LEU A 291 2.09 14.15 15.62
C LEU A 291 2.41 15.07 14.44
N SER A 292 1.67 14.99 13.32
CA SER A 292 1.84 15.89 12.17
C SER A 292 1.74 17.37 12.54
N VAL A 293 1.03 17.70 13.62
CA VAL A 293 0.94 19.08 14.14
C VAL A 293 2.29 19.66 14.60
N ALA A 294 3.31 18.82 14.79
CA ALA A 294 4.69 19.27 14.99
C ALA A 294 5.23 20.03 13.76
N PHE A 295 4.75 19.70 12.56
CA PHE A 295 5.27 20.21 11.29
C PHE A 295 4.36 21.22 10.59
N LEU A 296 3.34 21.75 11.29
CA LEU A 296 2.53 22.87 10.77
C LEU A 296 3.44 24.04 10.42
N LYS A 297 4.33 24.43 11.34
CA LYS A 297 5.45 25.29 10.99
C LYS A 297 6.50 24.43 10.28
N PRO A 298 6.95 24.78 9.05
CA PRO A 298 8.00 24.03 8.39
C PRO A 298 9.27 23.96 9.22
N VAL A 299 9.87 22.78 9.28
CA VAL A 299 11.23 22.59 9.79
C VAL A 299 12.20 23.40 8.93
N ARG A 300 13.16 24.06 9.57
CA ARG A 300 14.19 24.92 8.95
C ARG A 300 15.53 24.64 9.61
N GLY A 301 16.61 24.94 8.91
CA GLY A 301 17.98 24.68 9.35
C GLY A 301 18.70 23.73 8.41
N GLU A 302 19.96 23.43 8.72
CA GLU A 302 20.78 22.49 7.96
C GLU A 302 20.49 21.06 8.38
N ASP A 303 20.41 20.81 9.69
CA ASP A 303 20.06 19.50 10.25
C ASP A 303 18.55 19.33 10.41
N ILE A 304 17.89 19.09 9.28
CA ILE A 304 16.45 18.91 9.20
C ILE A 304 15.98 17.68 9.99
N LEU A 305 16.78 16.61 10.05
CA LEU A 305 16.40 15.37 10.74
C LEU A 305 16.40 15.55 12.25
N ALA A 306 17.49 16.05 12.84
CA ALA A 306 17.56 16.26 14.28
C ALA A 306 16.49 17.26 14.74
N GLU A 307 16.28 18.33 13.98
CA GLU A 307 15.26 19.33 14.30
C GLU A 307 13.84 18.75 14.19
N ALA A 308 13.55 17.88 13.20
CA ALA A 308 12.26 17.22 13.09
C ALA A 308 12.00 16.26 14.26
N VAL A 309 13.00 15.49 14.68
CA VAL A 309 12.91 14.61 15.86
C VAL A 309 12.64 15.44 17.12
N ARG A 310 13.39 16.53 17.31
CA ARG A 310 13.23 17.44 18.45
C ARG A 310 11.82 18.06 18.50
N GLN A 311 11.36 18.65 17.40
CA GLN A 311 10.02 19.27 17.34
C GLN A 311 8.90 18.25 17.58
N MET A 312 9.04 17.02 17.07
CA MET A 312 8.07 15.95 17.30
C MET A 312 8.05 15.51 18.77
N GLY A 313 9.22 15.33 19.40
CA GLY A 313 9.35 14.98 20.81
C GLY A 313 8.81 16.07 21.75
N GLU A 314 9.09 17.34 21.46
CA GLU A 314 8.53 18.47 22.19
C GLU A 314 7.02 18.55 22.03
N LYS A 315 6.51 18.33 20.82
CA LYS A 315 5.06 18.33 20.57
C LYS A 315 4.37 17.23 21.36
N ARG A 316 4.92 16.01 21.34
CA ARG A 316 4.44 14.87 22.14
C ARG A 316 4.42 15.21 23.63
N THR A 317 5.53 15.72 24.16
CA THR A 317 5.66 16.09 25.57
C THR A 317 4.65 17.17 25.97
N ASN A 318 4.45 18.19 25.12
CA ASN A 318 3.48 19.25 25.39
C ASN A 318 2.05 18.74 25.34
N MET A 319 1.72 17.79 24.44
CA MET A 319 0.43 17.11 24.46
C MET A 319 0.23 16.34 25.76
N GLU A 320 1.23 15.58 26.22
CA GLU A 320 1.14 14.81 27.45
C GLU A 320 0.95 15.70 28.69
N LYS A 321 1.59 16.87 28.73
CA LYS A 321 1.39 17.85 29.81
C LYS A 321 -0.02 18.42 29.88
N VAL A 322 -0.68 18.58 28.73
CA VAL A 322 -2.01 19.24 28.65
C VAL A 322 -3.15 18.23 28.73
N TYR A 323 -3.03 17.09 28.03
CA TYR A 323 -4.08 16.07 27.95
C TYR A 323 -3.89 14.93 28.96
N GLY A 324 -2.75 14.87 29.67
CA GLY A 324 -2.36 13.71 30.46
C GLY A 324 -1.61 12.67 29.63
N ALA A 325 -1.30 11.51 30.23
CA ALA A 325 -0.61 10.43 29.52
C ALA A 325 -1.37 10.06 28.24
N CYS A 326 -0.75 10.24 27.07
CA CYS A 326 -1.41 10.03 25.78
C CYS A 326 -1.16 8.63 25.18
N ALA A 327 -0.28 7.86 25.80
CA ALA A 327 0.04 6.47 25.48
C ALA A 327 0.48 5.76 26.77
N ASP A 328 0.26 4.45 26.84
CA ASP A 328 0.60 3.66 28.01
C ASP A 328 2.08 3.25 28.00
N ALA A 329 2.62 3.02 26.80
CA ALA A 329 4.03 2.75 26.58
C ALA A 329 4.48 3.29 25.21
N HIS A 330 5.78 3.48 25.06
CA HIS A 330 6.40 3.86 23.80
C HIS A 330 7.78 3.24 23.64
N LYS A 331 8.23 3.13 22.40
CA LYS A 331 9.57 2.65 22.02
C LYS A 331 10.09 3.47 20.84
N ILE A 332 11.38 3.74 20.83
CA ILE A 332 12.05 4.57 19.83
C ILE A 332 13.16 3.75 19.16
N MET A 333 13.32 3.99 17.85
CA MET A 333 14.50 3.67 17.07
C MET A 333 14.97 4.97 16.41
N ASN A 334 16.26 5.29 16.55
CA ASN A 334 16.87 6.45 15.93
C ASN A 334 18.19 6.05 15.27
N ALA A 335 18.16 5.94 13.94
CA ALA A 335 19.32 5.54 13.15
C ALA A 335 20.41 6.62 13.10
N GLU A 336 20.06 7.88 13.37
CA GLU A 336 21.03 8.99 13.42
C GLU A 336 21.93 8.90 14.67
N THR A 337 21.34 8.55 15.81
CA THR A 337 22.07 8.45 17.10
C THR A 337 22.50 7.03 17.44
N GLY A 338 22.05 6.02 16.69
CA GLY A 338 22.27 4.61 17.00
C GLY A 338 21.48 4.11 18.21
N GLU A 339 20.37 4.77 18.56
CA GLU A 339 19.52 4.40 19.70
C GLU A 339 18.41 3.42 19.29
N GLY A 340 18.24 2.36 20.07
CA GLY A 340 17.22 1.34 19.83
C GLY A 340 17.46 0.52 18.57
N SER A 341 16.47 -0.29 18.19
CA SER A 341 16.54 -1.15 17.02
C SER A 341 15.17 -1.42 16.40
N LEU A 342 15.15 -1.78 15.12
CA LEU A 342 13.91 -2.16 14.44
C LEU A 342 13.29 -3.41 15.08
N GLN A 343 14.11 -4.37 15.51
CA GLN A 343 13.66 -5.58 16.18
C GLN A 343 12.94 -5.27 17.49
N GLU A 344 13.41 -4.30 18.26
CA GLU A 344 12.72 -3.86 19.47
C GLU A 344 11.39 -3.16 19.16
N ILE A 345 11.29 -2.40 18.06
CA ILE A 345 10.00 -1.83 17.61
C ILE A 345 9.03 -2.95 17.21
N ILE A 346 9.49 -3.93 16.44
CA ILE A 346 8.68 -5.09 16.02
C ILE A 346 8.19 -5.86 17.25
N ALA A 347 9.07 -6.14 18.22
CA ALA A 347 8.71 -6.82 19.46
C ALA A 347 7.67 -6.00 20.25
N PHE A 348 7.87 -4.69 20.38
CA PHE A 348 6.95 -3.79 21.09
C PHE A 348 5.54 -3.75 20.49
N VAL A 349 5.45 -3.77 19.15
CA VAL A 349 4.19 -3.73 18.40
C VAL A 349 3.46 -5.09 18.42
N THR A 350 4.20 -6.20 18.46
CA THR A 350 3.63 -7.56 18.41
C THR A 350 3.31 -8.17 19.78
N GLU A 351 3.89 -7.63 20.85
CA GLU A 351 3.52 -7.92 22.24
C GLU A 351 2.16 -7.34 22.59
#